data_AF-A0A6P1CX40-F1
#
_entry.id   AF-A0A6P1CX40-F1
#
_cell.length_a   1.000
_cell.length_b   1.000
_cell.length_c   1.000
_cell.angle_alpha   90.00
_cell.angle_beta   90.00
_cell.angle_gamma   90.00
#
_symmetry.space_group_name_H-M   'P 1'
#
loop_
_entity.id
_entity.type
_entity.pdbx_description
1 polymer ?
#
loop_
_entity_poly.entity_id
_entity_poly.type
_entity_poly.pdbx_seq_one_letter_code
_entity_poly.pdbx_strand_id
1 'polypeptide(L)' 'AVPAALYRLADLQPTTLAIMHGSSFVGDSATALRELAADYEQRLAA' A
#
# COMPACT_ATOMS: atom_id res chain seq x y z
N ALA A 1 -8.97 -8.93 -5.18
CA ALA A 1 -8.52 -9.48 -3.88
C ALA A 1 -7.36 -8.68 -3.28
N VAL A 2 -6.30 -8.39 -4.04
CA VAL A 2 -5.12 -7.64 -3.56
C VAL A 2 -5.39 -6.14 -3.28
N PRO A 3 -6.11 -5.36 -4.12
CA PRO A 3 -6.35 -3.94 -3.84
C PRO A 3 -7.12 -3.70 -2.53
N ALA A 4 -8.15 -4.51 -2.26
CA ALA A 4 -8.93 -4.42 -1.03
C ALA A 4 -8.12 -4.73 0.25
N ALA A 5 -7.02 -5.50 0.17
CA ALA A 5 -6.14 -5.70 1.31
C ALA A 5 -5.28 -4.46 1.58
N LEU A 6 -4.78 -3.80 0.54
CA LEU A 6 -3.96 -2.59 0.65
C LEU A 6 -4.74 -1.42 1.27
N TYR A 7 -6.00 -1.21 0.87
CA TYR A 7 -6.86 -0.19 1.50
C TYR A 7 -7.08 -0.45 2.99
N ARG A 8 -7.41 -1.70 3.36
CA ARG A 8 -7.60 -2.07 4.78
C ARG A 8 -6.33 -1.89 5.61
N LEU A 9 -5.15 -2.12 5.04
CA LEU A 9 -3.88 -1.85 5.71
C LEU A 9 -3.64 -0.34 5.87
N ALA A 10 -3.99 0.47 4.86
CA ALA A 10 -3.87 1.92 4.93
C ALA A 10 -4.76 2.54 6.02
N ASP A 11 -5.93 1.95 6.28
CA ASP A 11 -6.86 2.41 7.32
C ASP A 11 -6.31 2.23 8.74
N LEU A 12 -5.28 1.38 8.92
CA LEU A 12 -4.54 1.27 10.19
C LEU A 12 -3.59 2.45 10.43
N GLN A 13 -3.47 3.38 9.47
CA GLN A 13 -2.59 4.55 9.53
C GLN A 13 -1.13 4.20 9.87
N PRO A 14 -0.48 3.27 9.15
CA PRO A 14 0.90 2.91 9.44
C PRO A 14 1.85 4.08 9.17
N THR A 15 2.82 4.27 10.07
CA THR A 15 3.91 5.25 9.93
C THR A 15 5.24 4.61 9.48
N THR A 16 5.28 3.28 9.42
CA THR A 16 6.42 2.51 8.93
C THR A 16 5.92 1.33 8.10
N LEU A 17 6.48 1.16 6.90
CA LEU A 17 6.21 0.03 6.01
C LEU A 17 7.49 -0.81 5.86
N ALA A 18 7.47 -2.01 6.43
CA ALA A 18 8.51 -2.99 6.20
C ALA A 18 8.12 -3.91 5.04
N ILE A 19 9.04 -4.13 4.12
CA ILE A 19 8.90 -5.09 3.03
C ILE A 19 9.67 -6.37 3.37
N MET A 20 9.30 -7.50 2.74
CA MET A 20 9.94 -8.79 3.03
C MET A 20 11.44 -8.78 2.71
N HIS A 21 11.86 -8.12 1.62
CA HIS A 21 13.26 -7.96 1.22
C HIS A 21 13.52 -6.53 0.75
N GLY A 22 14.48 -5.86 1.38
CA GLY A 22 14.90 -4.49 1.05
C GLY A 22 14.72 -3.52 2.20
N SER A 23 14.76 -2.23 1.89
CA SER A 23 14.66 -1.16 2.89
C SER A 23 13.24 -0.96 3.40
N SER A 24 13.10 -0.65 4.68
CA SER A 24 11.83 -0.18 5.24
C SER A 24 11.64 1.31 4.95
N PHE A 25 10.38 1.72 4.78
CA PHE A 25 9.99 3.12 4.61
C PHE A 25 9.42 3.65 5.92
N VAL A 26 9.82 4.86 6.32
CA VAL A 26 9.29 5.57 7.50
C VAL A 26 8.70 6.89 7.01
N GLY A 27 7.42 7.11 7.29
CA GLY A 27 6.65 8.23 6.77
C GLY A 27 5.17 7.87 6.59
N ASP A 28 4.48 8.61 5.73
CA ASP A 28 3.06 8.38 5.45
C ASP A 28 2.84 7.10 4.62
N SER A 29 2.86 5.95 5.30
CA SER A 29 2.70 4.64 4.66
C SER A 29 1.24 4.36 4.30
N ALA A 30 0.29 5.03 4.96
CA ALA A 30 -1.13 4.94 4.60
C ALA A 30 -1.36 5.48 3.19
N THR A 31 -0.81 6.65 2.87
CA THR A 31 -0.89 7.22 1.52
C THR A 31 -0.18 6.32 0.50
N ALA A 32 1.03 5.83 0.80
CA ALA A 32 1.76 4.92 -0.08
C ALA A 32 0.96 3.63 -0.41
N LEU A 33 0.27 3.06 0.57
CA LEU A 33 -0.58 1.88 0.36
C LEU A 33 -1.81 2.18 -0.51
N ARG A 34 -2.43 3.36 -0.36
CA ARG A 34 -3.58 3.78 -1.18
C ARG A 34 -3.17 4.02 -2.63
N GLU A 35 -2.04 4.67 -2.85
CA GLU A 35 -1.48 4.89 -4.19
C GLU A 35 -1.14 3.57 -4.88
N LEU A 36 -0.51 2.64 -4.14
CA LEU A 36 -0.21 1.31 -4.66
C LEU A 36 -1.48 0.55 -5.06
N ALA A 37 -2.53 0.62 -4.23
CA ALA A 37 -3.82 0.00 -4.54
C ALA A 37 -4.42 0.56 -5.84
N ALA A 38 -4.44 1.88 -6.00
CA ALA A 38 -4.95 2.55 -7.18
C ALA A 38 -4.17 2.17 -8.47
N ASP A 39 -2.84 2.10 -8.39
CA ASP A 39 -2.00 1.67 -9.54
C ASP A 39 -2.29 0.22 -9.94
N TYR A 40 -2.45 -0.68 -8.97
CA TYR A 40 -2.85 -2.06 -9.25
C TYR A 40 -4.24 -2.15 -9.90
N GLU A 41 -5.22 -1.36 -9.42
CA GLU A 41 -6.55 -1.31 -10.03
C GLU A 41 -6.51 -0.83 -11.47
N GLN A 42 -5.74 0.22 -11.76
CA GLN A 42 -5.57 0.72 -13.12
C GLN A 42 -4.96 -0.35 -14.05
N ARG A 43 -3.93 -1.06 -13.59
CA ARG A 43 -3.25 -2.10 -14.38
C ARG A 43 -4.10 -3.35 -14.60
N LEU A 44 -4.90 -3.73 -13.61
CA LEU A 44 -5.77 -4.92 -13.70
C LEU A 44 -7.06 -4.65 -14.48
N ALA A 45 -7.44 -3.39 -14.65
CA ALA A 45 -8.58 -2.99 -15.47
C ALA A 45 -8.26 -2.83 -16.97
N ALA A 46 -6.97 -2.82 -17.33
CA ALA A 46 -6.46 -2.75 -18.72
C ALA A 46 -6.25 -4.15 -19.31
#